data_AF-A0A177GE43-F1
#
_entry.id   AF-A0A177GE43-F1
#
_cell.length_a   1.000
_cell.length_b   1.000
_cell.length_c   1.000
_cell.angle_alpha   90.00
_cell.angle_beta   90.00
_cell.angle_gamma   90.00
#
_symmetry.space_group_name_H-M   'P 1'
#
loop_
_entity.id
_entity.type
_entity.pdbx_description
1 polymer ?
#
loop_
_entity_poly.entity_id
_entity_poly.type
_entity_poly.pdbx_seq_one_letter_code
_entity_poly.pdbx_strand_id
1 'polypeptide(L)'
;MHFVGDLHQPLHAADNHDKGGNCVRLALGGPRTTNLHSYWDTAVVSELDPNPKSLADTLFMHITYDDKQAWQQGTPSDWAQESFGLARDYAYHLNGVKAGCDPDSAPIELPAGYDAAAQTVVSLQLMKAGVRLASLLNTALADVQITK
;
A
#
# COMPACT_ATOMS: atom_id res chain seq x y z
N MET A 1 7.70 -3.60 13.65
CA MET A 1 7.70 -4.19 12.30
C MET A 1 6.44 -3.82 11.53
N HIS A 2 5.23 -4.08 12.07
CA HIS A 2 3.94 -3.81 11.42
C HIS A 2 3.79 -2.39 10.82
N PHE A 3 4.13 -1.35 11.59
CA PHE A 3 3.99 0.04 11.14
C PHE A 3 4.79 0.41 9.89
N VAL A 4 5.92 -0.27 9.61
CA VAL A 4 6.65 -0.01 8.36
C VAL A 4 5.87 -0.53 7.17
N GLY A 5 5.20 -1.68 7.31
CA GLY A 5 4.28 -2.19 6.28
C GLY A 5 3.10 -1.24 6.07
N ASP A 6 2.44 -0.87 7.17
CA ASP A 6 1.29 0.04 7.17
C ASP A 6 1.60 1.39 6.50
N LEU A 7 2.77 1.96 6.77
CA LEU A 7 3.19 3.24 6.19
C LEU A 7 3.29 3.21 4.66
N HIS A 8 3.50 2.03 4.08
CA HIS A 8 3.61 1.83 2.63
C HIS A 8 2.25 1.50 1.99
N GLN A 9 1.18 1.36 2.78
CA GLN A 9 -0.18 1.31 2.25
C GLN A 9 -0.64 2.75 1.97
N PRO A 10 -0.91 3.14 0.70
CA PRO A 10 -1.22 4.52 0.34
C PRO A 10 -2.30 5.19 1.21
N LEU A 11 -3.40 4.48 1.47
CA LEU A 11 -4.55 4.98 2.23
C LEU A 11 -4.32 5.05 3.74
N HIS A 12 -3.22 4.51 4.27
CA HIS A 12 -2.81 4.75 5.66
C HIS A 12 -2.15 6.13 5.83
N ALA A 13 -1.74 6.78 4.74
CA ALA A 13 -1.09 8.09 4.74
C ALA A 13 -1.98 9.22 4.16
N ALA A 14 -3.26 8.95 3.88
CA ALA A 14 -4.18 9.90 3.28
C ALA A 14 -5.55 9.91 3.97
N ASP A 15 -6.22 11.05 3.96
CA ASP A 15 -7.62 11.17 4.36
C ASP A 15 -8.36 12.13 3.42
N ASN A 16 -9.50 11.69 2.90
CA ASN A 16 -10.44 12.51 2.14
C ASN A 16 -11.71 12.75 2.97
N HIS A 17 -11.56 12.87 4.29
CA HIS A 17 -12.64 12.83 5.29
C HIS A 17 -13.49 11.56 5.25
N ASP A 18 -12.97 10.50 4.64
CA ASP A 18 -13.64 9.23 4.38
C ASP A 18 -12.99 8.08 5.17
N LYS A 19 -12.16 8.44 6.16
CA LYS A 19 -11.39 7.53 7.02
C LYS A 19 -10.40 6.69 6.19
N GLY A 20 -9.63 7.35 5.33
CA GLY A 20 -8.66 6.69 4.44
C GLY A 20 -9.33 5.71 3.48
N GLY A 21 -10.45 6.10 2.87
CA GLY A 21 -11.18 5.28 1.91
C GLY A 21 -12.13 4.23 2.50
N ASN A 22 -12.23 4.11 3.83
CA ASN A 22 -13.16 3.15 4.45
C ASN A 22 -14.63 3.48 4.15
N CYS A 23 -14.96 4.75 3.88
CA CYS A 23 -16.30 5.17 3.50
C CYS A 23 -16.57 5.14 1.98
N VAL A 24 -15.56 4.84 1.16
CA VAL A 24 -15.70 4.76 -0.30
C VAL A 24 -16.05 3.33 -0.68
N ARG A 25 -17.31 3.09 -1.07
CA ARG A 25 -17.78 1.75 -1.48
C ARG A 25 -17.40 1.47 -2.93
N LEU A 26 -16.89 0.28 -3.19
CA LEU A 26 -16.53 -0.20 -4.53
C LEU A 26 -17.41 -1.39 -4.93
N ALA A 27 -17.77 -1.46 -6.20
CA ALA A 27 -18.41 -2.61 -6.81
C ALA A 27 -17.35 -3.61 -7.33
N LEU A 28 -17.55 -4.91 -7.07
CA LEU A 28 -16.66 -5.99 -7.52
C LEU A 28 -17.35 -6.91 -8.54
N GLY A 29 -18.32 -6.37 -9.28
CA GLY A 29 -19.20 -7.10 -10.19
C GLY A 29 -20.32 -7.88 -9.47
N GLY A 30 -21.53 -7.82 -10.05
CA GLY A 30 -22.72 -8.41 -9.45
C GLY A 30 -23.11 -7.73 -8.13
N PRO A 31 -23.65 -8.46 -7.13
CA PRO A 31 -24.07 -7.86 -5.86
C PRO A 31 -22.92 -7.62 -4.87
N ARG A 32 -21.67 -7.96 -5.23
CA ARG A 32 -20.53 -7.90 -4.32
C ARG A 32 -19.98 -6.48 -4.24
N THR A 33 -19.72 -6.04 -3.01
CA THR A 33 -19.11 -4.73 -2.74
C THR A 33 -17.99 -4.89 -1.72
N THR A 34 -17.03 -3.96 -1.74
CA THR A 34 -16.01 -3.76 -0.70
C THR A 34 -15.90 -2.26 -0.41
N ASN A 35 -14.99 -1.85 0.46
CA ASN A 35 -14.56 -0.45 0.54
C ASN A 35 -13.15 -0.27 -0.05
N LEU A 36 -12.82 0.96 -0.42
CA LEU A 36 -11.55 1.31 -1.07
C LEU A 36 -10.35 0.91 -0.20
N HIS A 37 -10.42 1.14 1.11
CA HIS A 37 -9.35 0.76 2.03
C HIS A 37 -9.08 -0.76 1.99
N SER A 38 -10.12 -1.57 2.17
CA SER A 38 -10.01 -3.04 2.14
C SER A 38 -9.62 -3.58 0.76
N TYR A 39 -9.97 -2.88 -0.32
CA TYR A 39 -9.50 -3.24 -1.65
C TYR A 39 -7.97 -3.15 -1.74
N TRP A 40 -7.39 -2.04 -1.29
CA TRP A 40 -5.93 -1.84 -1.28
C TRP A 40 -5.20 -2.69 -0.23
N ASP A 41 -5.78 -2.88 0.96
CA ASP A 41 -5.19 -3.70 2.03
C ASP A 41 -5.11 -5.18 1.67
N THR A 42 -6.16 -5.70 1.02
CA THR A 42 -6.40 -7.15 0.97
C THR A 42 -6.69 -7.66 -0.43
N ALA A 43 -7.62 -7.02 -1.16
CA ALA A 43 -8.05 -7.57 -2.46
C ALA A 43 -6.90 -7.59 -3.46
N VAL A 44 -6.23 -6.44 -3.67
CA VAL A 44 -5.13 -6.32 -4.62
C VAL A 44 -3.95 -7.24 -4.24
N VAL A 45 -3.62 -7.32 -2.95
CA VAL A 45 -2.56 -8.21 -2.45
C VAL A 45 -2.91 -9.68 -2.73
N SER A 46 -4.15 -10.08 -2.48
CA SER A 46 -4.63 -11.44 -2.75
C SER A 46 -4.75 -11.77 -4.25
N GLU A 47 -4.96 -10.76 -5.09
CA GLU A 47 -5.00 -10.91 -6.56
C GLU A 47 -3.61 -11.10 -7.14
N LEU A 48 -2.57 -10.50 -6.53
CA LEU A 48 -1.17 -10.76 -6.88
C LEU A 48 -0.77 -12.20 -6.57
N ASP A 49 -0.93 -12.62 -5.32
CA ASP A 49 -0.77 -14.02 -4.89
C ASP A 49 -1.37 -14.17 -3.47
N PRO A 50 -2.38 -15.05 -3.27
CA PRO A 50 -2.99 -15.25 -1.96
C PRO A 50 -2.07 -15.93 -0.94
N ASN A 51 -0.93 -16.48 -1.35
CA ASN A 51 0.06 -17.06 -0.45
C ASN A 51 1.14 -16.01 -0.10
N PRO A 52 1.19 -15.51 1.15
CA PRO A 52 2.10 -14.43 1.51
C PRO A 52 3.58 -14.77 1.34
N LYS A 53 3.95 -16.05 1.55
CA LYS A 53 5.33 -16.48 1.39
C LYS A 53 5.74 -16.50 -0.08
N SER A 54 4.91 -17.08 -0.92
CA SER A 54 5.12 -17.14 -2.38
C SER A 54 5.18 -15.73 -2.98
N LEU A 55 4.28 -14.84 -2.55
CA LEU A 55 4.30 -13.43 -2.93
C LEU A 55 5.61 -12.75 -2.53
N ALA A 56 6.04 -12.91 -1.28
CA ALA A 56 7.27 -12.31 -0.78
C ALA A 56 8.50 -12.83 -1.52
N ASP A 57 8.60 -14.14 -1.76
CA ASP A 57 9.70 -14.76 -2.52
C ASP A 57 9.73 -14.21 -3.96
N THR A 58 8.57 -14.10 -4.61
CA THR A 58 8.43 -13.55 -5.97
C THR A 58 8.84 -12.08 -6.03
N LEU A 59 8.32 -11.24 -5.14
CA LEU A 59 8.66 -9.81 -5.08
C LEU A 59 10.15 -9.62 -4.78
N PHE A 60 10.73 -10.40 -3.86
CA PHE A 60 12.15 -10.32 -3.53
C PHE A 60 13.05 -10.55 -4.75
N MET A 61 12.68 -11.46 -5.65
CA MET A 61 13.44 -11.72 -6.88
C MET A 61 13.45 -10.55 -7.86
N HIS A 62 12.50 -9.61 -7.74
CA HIS A 62 12.44 -8.41 -8.59
C HIS A 62 13.24 -7.23 -8.02
N ILE A 63 13.72 -7.31 -6.78
CA ILE A 63 14.48 -6.22 -6.15
C ILE A 63 15.93 -6.28 -6.60
N THR A 64 16.36 -5.26 -7.36
CA THR A 64 17.75 -5.14 -7.82
C THR A 64 18.69 -4.60 -6.74
N TYR A 65 19.99 -4.59 -7.02
CA TYR A 65 20.97 -3.94 -6.15
C TYR A 65 20.73 -2.42 -6.06
N ASP A 66 20.47 -1.79 -7.21
CA ASP A 66 20.24 -0.34 -7.28
C ASP A 66 18.95 0.06 -6.54
N ASP A 67 17.90 -0.76 -6.64
CA ASP A 67 16.67 -0.58 -5.86
C ASP A 67 16.94 -0.57 -4.35
N LYS A 68 17.74 -1.53 -3.85
CA LYS A 68 18.11 -1.58 -2.43
C LYS A 68 18.85 -0.31 -2.01
N GLN A 69 19.81 0.14 -2.81
CA GLN A 69 20.58 1.35 -2.51
C GLN A 69 19.71 2.61 -2.53
N ALA A 70 18.75 2.68 -3.44
CA ALA A 70 17.83 3.81 -3.55
C ALA A 70 16.78 3.82 -2.44
N TRP A 71 16.11 2.69 -2.18
CA TRP A 71 14.95 2.65 -1.30
C TRP A 71 15.28 2.63 0.19
N GLN A 72 16.50 2.21 0.57
CA GLN A 72 16.97 2.28 1.96
C GLN A 72 17.21 3.73 2.45
N GLN A 73 17.15 4.72 1.55
CA GLN A 73 17.34 6.14 1.88
C GLN A 73 16.03 6.79 2.35
N GLY A 74 16.16 8.01 2.88
CA GLY A 74 15.05 8.82 3.37
C GLY A 74 14.62 8.46 4.79
N THR A 75 13.61 9.17 5.26
CA THR A 75 13.03 9.05 6.60
C THR A 75 11.62 8.46 6.53
N PRO A 76 11.07 7.96 7.65
CA PRO A 76 9.66 7.59 7.71
C PRO A 76 8.69 8.69 7.25
N SER A 77 9.04 9.97 7.45
CA SER A 77 8.22 11.08 6.96
C SER A 77 8.23 11.18 5.44
N ASP A 78 9.38 10.93 4.80
CA ASP A 78 9.49 10.91 3.33
C ASP A 78 8.67 9.75 2.74
N TRP A 79 8.70 8.59 3.41
CA TRP A 79 7.93 7.42 3.00
C TRP A 79 6.42 7.65 3.16
N ALA A 80 5.99 8.33 4.23
CA ALA A 80 4.60 8.75 4.41
C ALA A 80 4.14 9.66 3.26
N GLN A 81 4.98 10.64 2.89
CA GLN A 81 4.69 11.57 1.81
C GLN A 81 4.62 10.88 0.44
N GLU A 82 5.46 9.86 0.23
CA GLU A 82 5.39 8.98 -0.95
C GLU A 82 4.04 8.24 -1.01
N SER A 83 3.64 7.59 0.08
CA SER A 83 2.36 6.88 0.17
C SER A 83 1.15 7.80 -0.02
N PHE A 84 1.19 9.00 0.56
CA PHE A 84 0.17 10.03 0.32
C PHE A 84 0.06 10.40 -1.17
N GLY A 85 1.20 10.59 -1.84
CA GLY A 85 1.25 10.86 -3.29
C GLY A 85 0.59 9.74 -4.08
N LEU A 86 0.90 8.48 -3.74
CA LEU A 86 0.28 7.31 -4.38
C LEU A 86 -1.21 7.20 -4.11
N ALA A 87 -1.68 7.59 -2.93
CA ALA A 87 -3.09 7.61 -2.62
C ALA A 87 -3.83 8.63 -3.51
N ARG A 88 -3.26 9.83 -3.64
CA ARG A 88 -3.81 10.89 -4.50
C ARG A 88 -3.82 10.49 -5.97
N ASP A 89 -2.71 9.93 -6.46
CA ASP A 89 -2.49 9.72 -7.89
C ASP A 89 -3.11 8.40 -8.40
N TYR A 90 -3.28 7.40 -7.53
CA TYR A 90 -3.77 6.08 -7.90
C TYR A 90 -5.00 5.63 -7.08
N ALA A 91 -4.93 5.63 -5.75
CA ALA A 91 -6.02 5.08 -4.93
C ALA A 91 -7.34 5.85 -5.10
N TYR A 92 -7.27 7.18 -5.09
CA TYR A 92 -8.42 8.05 -5.31
C TYR A 92 -8.69 8.38 -6.78
N HIS A 93 -8.00 7.73 -7.73
CA HIS A 93 -8.24 7.89 -9.16
C HIS A 93 -9.49 7.13 -9.61
N LEU A 94 -10.64 7.54 -9.06
CA LEU A 94 -11.94 6.91 -9.22
C LEU A 94 -12.96 7.96 -9.68
N ASN A 95 -13.90 7.52 -10.52
CA ASN A 95 -14.98 8.39 -10.97
C ASN A 95 -16.04 8.55 -9.87
N GLY A 96 -16.32 9.78 -9.47
CA GLY A 96 -17.40 10.08 -8.52
C GLY A 96 -17.06 9.90 -7.04
N VAL A 97 -15.78 9.76 -6.68
CA VAL A 97 -15.35 9.87 -5.28
C VAL A 97 -15.70 11.25 -4.72
N LYS A 98 -16.29 11.26 -3.53
CA LYS A 98 -16.60 12.48 -2.76
C LYS A 98 -15.90 12.41 -1.42
N ALA A 99 -15.59 13.58 -0.87
CA ALA A 99 -15.10 13.66 0.50
C ALA A 99 -16.21 13.32 1.49
N GLY A 100 -15.85 12.73 2.62
CA GLY A 100 -16.79 12.39 3.69
C GLY A 100 -17.31 10.96 3.67
N CYS A 101 -18.20 10.67 4.62
CA CYS A 101 -18.91 9.40 4.73
C CYS A 101 -20.40 9.63 4.47
N ASP A 102 -20.81 9.48 3.21
CA ASP A 102 -22.22 9.52 2.81
C ASP A 102 -22.78 8.08 2.72
N PRO A 103 -23.69 7.67 3.62
CA PRO A 103 -24.23 6.31 3.63
C PRO A 103 -25.07 5.99 2.39
N ASP A 104 -25.58 7.00 1.70
CA ASP A 104 -26.45 6.85 0.52
C ASP A 104 -25.64 6.81 -0.79
N SER A 105 -24.31 6.97 -0.71
CA SER A 105 -23.45 6.86 -1.88
C SER A 105 -23.48 5.46 -2.49
N ALA A 106 -23.75 5.42 -3.80
CA ALA A 106 -23.70 4.19 -4.58
C ALA A 106 -22.26 3.65 -4.65
N PRO A 107 -22.07 2.32 -4.68
CA PRO A 107 -20.76 1.73 -4.95
C PRO A 107 -20.19 2.21 -6.29
N ILE A 108 -18.91 2.57 -6.29
CA ILE A 108 -18.19 3.01 -7.49
C ILE A 108 -17.63 1.80 -8.22
N GLU A 109 -17.89 1.73 -9.52
CA GLU A 109 -17.23 0.75 -10.41
C GLU A 109 -15.78 1.15 -10.64
N LEU A 110 -14.88 0.17 -10.64
CA LEU A 110 -13.47 0.41 -10.92
C LEU A 110 -13.30 0.83 -12.39
N PRO A 111 -12.61 1.94 -12.68
CA PRO A 111 -12.34 2.34 -14.06
C PRO A 111 -11.41 1.33 -14.74
N ALA A 112 -11.46 1.29 -16.07
CA ALA A 112 -10.59 0.41 -16.85
C ALA A 112 -9.11 0.68 -16.54
N GLY A 113 -8.35 -0.39 -16.26
CA GLY A 113 -6.93 -0.30 -15.93
C GLY A 113 -6.61 0.05 -14.46
N TYR A 114 -7.62 0.34 -13.62
CA TYR A 114 -7.42 0.65 -12.21
C TYR A 114 -6.73 -0.51 -11.48
N ASP A 115 -7.21 -1.73 -11.70
CA ASP A 115 -6.70 -2.93 -11.04
C ASP A 115 -5.21 -3.17 -11.36
N ALA A 116 -4.84 -3.11 -12.64
CA ALA A 116 -3.44 -3.23 -13.07
C ALA A 116 -2.53 -2.12 -12.49
N ALA A 117 -3.04 -0.89 -12.40
CA ALA A 117 -2.32 0.21 -11.78
C ALA A 117 -2.14 -0.02 -10.26
N ALA A 118 -3.19 -0.46 -9.56
CA ALA A 118 -3.15 -0.78 -8.15
C ALA A 118 -2.17 -1.93 -7.86
N GLN A 119 -2.21 -3.01 -8.64
CA GLN A 119 -1.28 -4.14 -8.54
C GLN A 119 0.19 -3.70 -8.72
N THR A 120 0.44 -2.78 -9.66
CA THR A 120 1.78 -2.20 -9.88
C THR A 120 2.24 -1.42 -8.64
N VAL A 121 1.38 -0.55 -8.09
CA VAL A 121 1.70 0.25 -6.91
C VAL A 121 1.91 -0.62 -5.68
N VAL A 122 1.00 -1.56 -5.42
CA VAL A 122 1.06 -2.48 -4.27
C VAL A 122 2.34 -3.33 -4.33
N SER A 123 2.67 -3.90 -5.49
CA SER A 123 3.91 -4.67 -5.65
C SER A 123 5.15 -3.84 -5.31
N LEU A 124 5.21 -2.61 -5.80
CA LEU A 124 6.32 -1.69 -5.52
C LEU A 124 6.39 -1.31 -4.03
N GLN A 125 5.25 -0.99 -3.41
CA GLN A 125 5.20 -0.62 -1.99
C GLN A 125 5.57 -1.78 -1.07
N LEU A 126 5.14 -3.01 -1.38
CA LEU A 126 5.55 -4.20 -0.63
C LEU A 126 7.06 -4.43 -0.70
N MET A 127 7.66 -4.28 -1.88
CA MET A 127 9.12 -4.37 -2.06
C MET A 127 9.86 -3.28 -1.26
N LYS A 128 9.42 -2.02 -1.35
CA LYS A 128 10.00 -0.89 -0.61
C LYS A 128 9.89 -1.09 0.90
N ALA A 129 8.72 -1.52 1.39
CA ALA A 129 8.49 -1.80 2.80
C ALA A 129 9.46 -2.86 3.32
N GLY A 130 9.68 -3.94 2.56
CA GLY A 130 10.64 -4.99 2.89
C GLY A 130 12.08 -4.46 3.00
N VAL A 131 12.54 -3.70 2.00
CA VAL A 131 13.90 -3.11 1.99
C VAL A 131 14.09 -2.13 3.15
N ARG A 132 13.14 -1.22 3.37
CA ARG A 132 13.20 -0.20 4.41
C ARG A 132 13.13 -0.81 5.81
N LEU A 133 12.29 -1.83 6.01
CA LEU A 133 12.25 -2.57 7.28
C LEU A 133 13.58 -3.28 7.55
N ALA A 134 14.15 -3.95 6.56
CA ALA A 134 15.45 -4.61 6.71
C ALA A 134 16.56 -3.61 7.06
N SER A 135 16.59 -2.45 6.39
CA SER A 135 17.52 -1.36 6.69
C SER A 135 17.39 -0.87 8.13
N LEU A 136 16.16 -0.55 8.57
CA LEU A 136 15.89 -0.11 9.94
C LEU A 136 16.33 -1.13 10.99
N LEU A 137 16.03 -2.42 10.77
CA LEU A 137 16.43 -3.48 11.69
C LEU A 137 17.95 -3.65 11.74
N ASN A 138 18.62 -3.61 10.58
CA ASN A 138 20.07 -3.72 10.52
C ASN A 138 20.74 -2.55 11.25
N THR A 139 20.27 -1.32 11.05
CA THR A 139 20.80 -0.14 11.76
C THR A 139 20.55 -0.25 13.26
N ALA A 140 19.32 -0.56 13.69
CA ALA A 140 18.97 -0.63 15.11
C ALA A 140 19.71 -1.74 15.87
N LEU A 141 20.04 -2.86 15.20
CA LEU A 141 20.70 -4.01 15.82
C LEU A 141 22.23 -3.97 15.68
N ALA A 142 22.79 -3.19 14.75
CA ALA A 142 24.23 -2.99 14.63
C ALA A 142 24.84 -2.33 15.88
N ASP A 143 24.06 -1.48 16.57
CA ASP A 143 24.49 -0.76 17.78
C ASP A 143 24.34 -1.60 19.07
N VAL A 144 23.77 -2.80 19.00
CA VAL A 144 23.66 -3.70 20.15
C VAL A 144 24.99 -4.44 20.34
N GLN A 145 25.98 -3.75 20.91
CA GLN A 145 27.14 -4.40 21.52
C GLN A 145 26.65 -5.15 22.77
N ILE A 146 26.56 -6.48 22.69
CA ILE A 146 26.41 -7.30 23.90
C ILE A 146 27.75 -7.21 24.66
N THR A 147 27.82 -6.28 25.62
CA THR A 147 28.85 -6.30 26.66
C THR A 147 28.73 -7.64 27.38
N LYS A 148 29.73 -8.50 27.15
CA LYS A 148 29.96 -9.73 27.91
C LYS A 148 30.39 -9.40 29.34
#